data_AF-A0A4S8KMC0-F1
#
_entry.id   AF-A0A4S8KMC0-F1
#
_cell.length_a   1.000
_cell.length_b   1.000
_cell.length_c   1.000
_cell.angle_alpha   90.00
_cell.angle_beta   90.00
_cell.angle_gamma   90.00
#
_symmetry.space_group_name_H-M   'P 1'
#
loop_
_entity.id
_entity.type
_entity.pdbx_description
1 polymer ?
#
loop_
_entity_poly.entity_id
_entity_poly.type
_entity_poly.pdbx_seq_one_letter_code
_entity_poly.pdbx_strand_id
1 'polypeptide(L)'
;MRFCSSVYLIQSPHTHYREQAFTASDRVEYRWVLSLNSCKLFIITSPATLIAKFHHQKSGVLNPNRVWAHLEIYPAGQHITNEIFLTFIYVEQI
;
A
#
# COMPACT_ATOMS: atom_id res chain seq x y z
N MET A 1 -8.94 -20.34 -9.58
CA MET A 1 -8.67 -19.57 -8.35
C MET A 1 -9.64 -18.38 -8.36
N ARG A 2 -10.60 -18.31 -7.44
CA ARG A 2 -11.58 -17.20 -7.36
C ARG A 2 -11.08 -16.23 -6.30
N PHE A 3 -10.67 -15.03 -6.70
CA PHE A 3 -10.32 -13.95 -5.77
C PHE A 3 -11.58 -13.15 -5.44
N CYS A 4 -12.02 -13.20 -4.17
CA CYS A 4 -13.01 -12.25 -3.64
C CYS A 4 -12.24 -11.06 -3.07
N SER A 5 -11.82 -10.11 -3.92
CA SER A 5 -11.35 -8.81 -3.44
C SER A 5 -12.43 -7.79 -3.74
N SER A 6 -13.07 -7.28 -2.69
CA SER A 6 -13.92 -6.10 -2.79
C SER A 6 -13.06 -4.89 -2.47
N VAL A 7 -13.00 -3.93 -3.39
CA VAL A 7 -12.21 -2.69 -3.24
C VAL A 7 -13.18 -1.54 -3.02
N TYR A 8 -12.95 -0.74 -1.97
CA TYR A 8 -13.78 0.41 -1.63
C TYR A 8 -12.95 1.69 -1.51
N LEU A 9 -13.52 2.80 -2.00
CA LEU A 9 -12.93 4.15 -1.91
C LEU A 9 -13.40 4.84 -0.63
N ILE A 10 -12.47 5.33 0.18
CA ILE A 10 -12.78 6.18 1.33
C ILE A 10 -12.32 7.61 0.99
N GLN A 11 -13.28 8.54 0.86
CA GLN A 11 -13.00 9.96 0.68
C GLN A 11 -12.93 10.64 2.05
N SER A 12 -11.74 11.11 2.44
CA SER A 12 -11.54 11.93 3.64
C SER A 12 -11.65 13.42 3.28
N PRO A 13 -12.58 14.19 3.87
CA PRO A 13 -12.97 15.51 3.37
C PRO A 13 -11.96 16.65 3.62
N HIS A 14 -10.84 16.43 4.31
CA HIS A 14 -9.97 17.54 4.77
C HIS A 14 -8.46 17.35 4.55
N THR A 15 -8.04 16.40 3.72
CA THR A 15 -6.62 16.06 3.56
C THR A 15 -6.29 15.59 2.14
N HIS A 16 -5.13 16.01 1.61
CA HIS A 16 -4.60 15.66 0.28
C HIS A 16 -4.25 14.18 0.07
N TYR A 17 -4.72 13.26 0.92
CA TYR A 17 -4.44 11.83 0.81
C TYR A 17 -5.66 11.07 0.27
N ARG A 18 -5.41 9.96 -0.43
CA ARG A 18 -6.42 9.02 -0.91
C ARG A 18 -6.32 7.73 -0.12
N GLU A 19 -7.46 7.13 0.20
CA GLU A 19 -7.50 5.83 0.88
C GLU A 19 -8.26 4.81 0.04
N GLN A 20 -7.71 3.60 -0.05
CA GLN A 20 -8.32 2.45 -0.71
C GLN A 20 -8.27 1.25 0.21
N ALA A 21 -9.44 0.67 0.51
CA ALA A 21 -9.56 -0.50 1.36
C ALA A 21 -9.81 -1.76 0.53
N PHE A 22 -9.31 -2.90 1.00
CA PHE A 22 -9.64 -4.21 0.46
C PHE A 22 -9.66 -5.29 1.55
N THR A 23 -10.44 -6.33 1.31
CA THR A 23 -10.40 -7.56 2.10
C THR A 23 -9.52 -8.58 1.39
N ALA A 24 -8.53 -9.13 2.09
CA ALA A 24 -7.64 -10.16 1.54
C ALA A 24 -8.20 -11.58 1.76
N SER A 25 -7.49 -12.58 1.24
CA SER A 25 -7.89 -14.00 1.35
C SER A 25 -7.94 -14.53 2.78
N ASP A 26 -7.21 -13.89 3.70
CA ASP A 26 -7.21 -14.18 5.13
C ASP A 26 -8.42 -13.59 5.87
N ARG A 27 -9.34 -12.92 5.15
CA ARG A 27 -10.53 -12.25 5.67
C ARG A 27 -10.23 -11.05 6.58
N VAL A 28 -9.02 -10.53 6.52
CA VAL A 28 -8.64 -9.28 7.19
C VAL A 28 -8.81 -8.12 6.22
N GLU A 29 -9.22 -6.98 6.75
CA GLU A 29 -9.31 -5.75 5.97
C GLU A 29 -8.05 -4.91 6.10
N TYR A 30 -7.59 -4.41 4.96
CA TYR A 30 -6.41 -3.61 4.81
C TYR A 30 -6.74 -2.30 4.12
N ARG A 31 -5.95 -1.26 4.39
CA ARG A 31 -6.07 0.05 3.75
C ARG A 31 -4.74 0.55 3.20
N TRP A 32 -4.75 0.90 1.92
CA TRP A 32 -3.75 1.75 1.31
C TRP A 32 -4.02 3.20 1.69
N VAL A 33 -3.00 3.90 2.16
CA VAL A 33 -2.98 5.34 2.40
C VAL A 33 -1.95 5.92 1.44
N LEU A 34 -2.45 6.70 0.47
CA LEU A 34 -1.66 7.33 -0.58
C LEU A 34 -1.56 8.82 -0.32
N SER A 35 -0.34 9.34 -0.31
CA SER A 35 -0.04 10.76 -0.32
C SER A 35 0.92 11.07 -1.47
N LEU A 36 1.13 12.36 -1.76
CA LEU A 36 1.99 12.85 -2.85
C LEU A 36 3.33 12.10 -2.99
N ASN A 37 3.94 11.71 -1.86
CA ASN A 37 5.27 11.09 -1.82
C ASN A 37 5.30 9.76 -1.04
N SER A 38 4.15 9.16 -0.73
CA SER A 38 4.16 7.87 -0.03
C SER A 38 2.92 7.03 -0.32
N CYS A 39 3.14 5.72 -0.47
CA CYS A 39 2.08 4.73 -0.51
C CYS A 39 2.35 3.69 0.59
N LYS A 40 1.41 3.54 1.53
CA LYS A 40 1.56 2.67 2.71
C LYS A 40 0.32 1.81 2.89
N LEU A 41 0.52 0.55 3.28
CA LEU A 41 -0.53 -0.40 3.57
C LEU A 41 -0.59 -0.68 5.07
N PHE A 42 -1.78 -0.61 5.65
CA PHE A 42 -2.05 -0.89 7.05
C PHE A 42 -3.15 -1.93 7.21
N ILE A 43 -3.13 -2.70 8.30
CA ILE A 43 -4.32 -3.42 8.76
C ILE A 43 -5.33 -2.41 9.30
N ILE A 44 -6.61 -2.54 8.94
CA ILE A 44 -7.65 -1.61 9.42
C ILE A 44 -7.91 -1.78 10.92
N THR A 45 -7.96 -3.02 11.41
CA THR A 45 -8.23 -3.33 12.83
C THR A 45 -7.07 -2.95 13.76
N SER A 46 -5.86 -2.80 13.21
CA SER A 46 -4.66 -2.36 13.91
C SER A 46 -3.91 -1.37 13.03
N PRO A 47 -4.36 -0.09 12.98
CA PRO A 47 -3.83 0.91 12.07
C PRO A 47 -2.38 1.31 12.36
N ALA A 48 -1.81 0.90 13.50
CA ALA A 48 -0.39 1.03 13.81
C ALA A 48 0.48 -0.03 13.12
N THR A 49 -0.12 -1.11 12.61
CA THR A 49 0.60 -2.22 11.96
C THR A 49 0.80 -1.91 10.48
N LEU A 50 2.04 -1.54 10.13
CA LEU A 50 2.47 -1.33 8.76
C LEU A 50 2.74 -2.68 8.09
N ILE A 51 2.10 -2.91 6.94
CA ILE A 51 2.12 -4.17 6.19
C ILE A 51 3.02 -4.07 4.98
N ALA A 52 2.93 -2.96 4.26
CA ALA A 52 3.81 -2.66 3.14
C ALA A 52 4.03 -1.15 3.02
N LYS A 53 5.14 -0.78 2.40
CA LYS A 53 5.47 0.61 2.09
C LYS A 53 6.19 0.68 0.76
N PHE A 54 5.70 1.55 -0.12
CA PHE A 54 6.42 1.91 -1.33
C PHE A 54 7.42 3.02 -1.02
N HIS A 55 8.68 2.78 -1.36
CA HIS A 55 9.73 3.78 -1.30
C HIS A 55 9.93 4.32 -2.70
N HIS A 56 9.51 5.57 -2.92
CA HIS A 56 9.77 6.27 -4.19
C HIS A 56 11.27 6.44 -4.39
N GLN A 57 11.68 6.46 -5.66
CA GLN A 57 13.05 6.81 -6.01
C GLN A 57 13.35 8.22 -5.51
N LYS A 58 14.41 8.36 -4.71
CA LYS A 58 14.92 9.68 -4.32
C LYS A 58 15.76 10.22 -5.48
N SER A 59 15.27 11.25 -6.18
CA SER A 59 16.10 11.99 -7.13
C SER A 59 17.01 12.95 -6.36
N GLY A 60 18.32 12.82 -6.54
CA GLY A 60 19.30 13.73 -5.98
C GLY A 60 20.57 13.69 -6.80
N VAL A 61 20.98 14.85 -7.33
CA VAL A 61 22.23 15.05 -8.09
C VAL A 61 23.47 14.62 -7.28
N LEU A 62 23.34 14.54 -5.95
CA LEU A 62 24.43 14.30 -5.00
C LEU A 62 24.37 12.93 -4.29
N ASN A 63 23.49 12.00 -4.67
CA ASN A 63 23.43 10.70 -4.00
C ASN A 63 24.11 9.60 -4.85
N PRO A 64 25.38 9.25 -4.57
CA PRO A 64 26.09 8.19 -5.32
C PRO A 64 25.45 6.81 -5.12
N ASN A 65 24.68 6.62 -4.03
CA ASN A 65 23.88 5.42 -3.79
C ASN A 65 22.45 5.62 -4.30
N ARG A 66 22.26 5.37 -5.59
CA ARG A 66 20.95 5.38 -6.25
C ARG A 66 20.09 4.24 -5.71
N VAL A 67 19.19 4.54 -4.77
CA VAL A 67 18.17 3.59 -4.29
C VAL A 67 17.01 3.58 -5.30
N TRP A 68 16.75 2.42 -5.89
CA TRP A 68 15.65 2.23 -6.83
C TRP A 68 14.31 2.24 -6.08
N ALA A 69 13.25 2.66 -6.78
CA ALA A 69 11.92 2.56 -6.24
C ALA A 69 11.60 1.08 -5.96
N HIS A 70 11.09 0.78 -4.77
CA HIS A 70 10.77 -0.58 -4.38
C HIS A 70 9.62 -0.63 -3.38
N LEU A 71 8.87 -1.71 -3.45
CA LEU A 71 7.84 -2.04 -2.48
C LEU A 71 8.44 -2.93 -1.39
N GLU A 72 8.49 -2.42 -0.18
CA GLU A 72 8.90 -3.18 1.01
C GLU A 72 7.66 -3.83 1.64
N ILE A 73 7.71 -5.14 1.85
CA ILE A 73 6.65 -5.91 2.53
C ILE A 73 7.22 -6.37 3.87
N TYR A 74 6.57 -5.97 4.96
CA TYR A 74 6.97 -6.35 6.31
C TYR A 74 6.54 -7.79 6.63
N PRO A 75 7.14 -8.45 7.65
CA PRO A 75 6.80 -9.83 8.00
C PRO A 75 5.30 -10.10 8.17
N ALA A 76 4.56 -9.12 8.73
CA ALA A 76 3.11 -9.21 8.93
C ALA A 76 2.27 -9.23 7.63
N GLY A 77 2.88 -8.97 6.47
CA GLY A 77 2.22 -8.99 5.16
C GLY A 77 2.61 -10.16 4.27
N GLN A 78 3.57 -11.00 4.68
CA GLN A 78 4.12 -12.05 3.83
C GLN A 78 3.05 -13.06 3.38
N HIS A 79 2.06 -13.35 4.23
CA HIS A 79 1.00 -14.32 3.97
C HIS A 79 -0.03 -13.87 2.92
N ILE A 80 -0.04 -12.58 2.53
CA ILE A 80 -0.93 -12.00 1.51
C ILE A 80 -0.15 -11.27 0.40
N THR A 81 1.09 -11.71 0.15
CA THR A 81 2.03 -11.01 -0.76
C THR A 81 1.44 -10.78 -2.15
N ASN A 82 0.70 -11.75 -2.70
CA ASN A 82 0.12 -11.64 -4.05
C ASN A 82 -0.95 -10.54 -4.11
N GLU A 83 -1.82 -10.48 -3.10
CA GLU A 83 -2.86 -9.47 -2.96
C GLU A 83 -2.24 -8.08 -2.76
N ILE A 84 -1.14 -7.97 -2.01
CA ILE A 84 -0.38 -6.72 -1.86
C ILE A 84 0.11 -6.24 -3.24
N PHE A 85 0.74 -7.11 -4.05
CA PHE A 85 1.22 -6.72 -5.37
C PHE A 85 0.10 -6.31 -6.33
N LEU A 86 -1.00 -7.07 -6.38
CA LEU A 86 -2.14 -6.79 -7.25
C LEU A 86 -2.81 -5.46 -6.88
N THR A 87 -3.07 -5.25 -5.59
CA THR A 87 -3.70 -4.02 -5.12
C THR A 87 -2.76 -2.82 -5.24
N PHE A 88 -1.46 -3.00 -5.03
CA PHE A 88 -0.46 -1.96 -5.25
C PHE A 88 -0.49 -1.40 -6.69
N ILE A 89 -0.51 -2.28 -7.70
CA ILE A 89 -0.61 -1.87 -9.11
C ILE A 89 -1.91 -1.08 -9.34
N TYR A 90 -3.02 -1.52 -8.76
CA TYR A 90 -4.30 -0.84 -8.92
C TYR A 90 -4.31 0.54 -8.26
N VAL A 91 -3.77 0.69 -7.06
CA VAL A 91 -3.76 1.98 -6.36
C VAL A 91 -2.77 2.98 -6.93
N GLU A 92 -1.71 2.53 -7.60
CA GLU A 92 -0.73 3.42 -8.25
C GLU A 92 -1.23 3.97 -9.60
N GLN A 93 -2.08 3.22 -10.32
CA GLN A 93 -2.62 3.60 -11.63
C GLN A 93 -3.75 4.64 -11.58
N ILE A 94 -4.31 4.92 -10.39
CA ILE A 94 -5.47 5.80 -10.19
C ILE A 94 -5.04 7.14 -9.61
#